data_AF-A0A2D0ING6-F1
#
_entry.id   AF-A0A2D0ING6-F1
#
_cell.length_a   1.000
_cell.length_b   1.000
_cell.length_c   1.000
_cell.angle_alpha   90.00
_cell.angle_beta   90.00
_cell.angle_gamma   90.00
#
_symmetry.space_group_name_H-M   'P 1'
#
loop_
_entity.id
_entity.type
_entity.pdbx_description
1 polymer ?
#
loop_
_entity_poly.entity_id
_entity_poly.type
_entity_poly.pdbx_seq_one_letter_code
_entity_poly.pdbx_strand_id
1 'polypeptide(L)'
;MIKLMDTQLTGQKMMSQERERLKSFARDCESNNDIETLSKTLIMMAHWFRQGSTIAFTEYASQWAEAQKNRTDGNASTEAMQNEWQLTGRRCIEDGGSDYWQQGITSHKSEDWINKPIEGQIIQALNWLIIQFPHFSTDGLATRRGKEYEHQPQQLIGSAMFYREVESCLRWLVRHNLMNAKTKQISKTGYTTSYKFKHIVERENANKFSHTDEPFYIRNVAFIVAMVIAGYKVCAEETGSMNALFNISKAEIKNSGILN
;
A
#
# COMPACT_ATOMS: atom_id res chain seq x y z
N MET A 1 9.06 36.02 -5.41
CA MET A 1 9.22 35.46 -4.05
C MET A 1 8.23 34.32 -3.92
N ILE A 2 8.67 33.07 -4.12
CA ILE A 2 7.79 31.90 -4.08
C ILE A 2 7.69 31.46 -2.62
N LYS A 3 6.48 31.42 -2.05
CA LYS A 3 6.24 30.69 -0.80
C LYS A 3 6.45 29.22 -1.10
N LEU A 4 7.52 28.65 -0.56
CA LEU A 4 7.58 27.22 -0.29
C LEU A 4 6.37 26.90 0.59
N MET A 5 5.39 26.18 0.05
CA MET A 5 4.44 25.48 0.91
C MET A 5 5.25 24.38 1.58
N ASP A 6 5.38 24.45 2.90
CA ASP A 6 5.85 23.32 3.69
C ASP A 6 4.93 22.13 3.39
N THR A 7 5.43 21.21 2.57
CA THR A 7 4.95 19.82 2.59
C THR A 7 5.31 19.29 3.96
N GLN A 8 4.43 19.49 4.94
CA GLN A 8 4.52 18.79 6.22
C GLN A 8 4.50 17.30 5.90
N LEU A 9 5.68 16.68 5.99
CA LEU A 9 5.82 15.25 6.09
C LEU A 9 4.92 14.80 7.24
N THR A 10 3.81 14.15 6.93
CA THR A 10 2.94 13.45 7.89
C THR A 10 3.64 12.17 8.36
N GLY A 11 4.82 12.38 8.97
CA GLY A 11 5.63 11.34 9.56
C GLY A 11 4.91 10.64 10.71
N GLN A 12 5.48 9.52 11.14
CA GLN A 12 4.91 8.72 12.21
C GLN A 12 4.67 9.57 13.47
N LYS A 13 3.46 9.49 14.01
CA LYS A 13 3.02 10.30 15.14
C LYS A 13 2.21 9.45 16.11
N MET A 14 2.76 9.25 17.30
CA MET A 14 2.05 8.59 18.40
C MET A 14 0.93 9.50 18.91
N MET A 15 -0.23 8.92 19.20
CA MET A 15 -1.30 9.54 19.98
C MET A 15 -0.85 9.77 21.42
N SER A 16 -1.54 10.66 22.16
CA SER A 16 -1.09 10.98 23.53
C SER A 16 -1.10 9.79 24.47
N GLN A 17 -2.09 8.89 24.31
CA GLN A 17 -2.19 7.65 25.09
C GLN A 17 -1.03 6.69 24.76
N GLU A 18 -0.68 6.53 23.48
CA GLU A 18 0.45 5.68 23.05
C GLU A 18 1.77 6.18 23.64
N ARG A 19 1.99 7.51 23.68
CA ARG A 19 3.20 8.10 24.29
C ARG A 19 3.30 7.84 25.78
N GLU A 20 2.22 8.06 26.54
CA GLU A 20 2.27 7.82 27.99
C GLU A 20 2.37 6.33 28.31
N ARG A 21 1.72 5.46 27.53
CA ARG A 21 1.82 4.01 27.67
C ARG A 21 3.24 3.50 27.38
N LEU A 22 3.87 3.95 26.29
CA LEU A 22 5.27 3.64 25.98
C LEU A 22 6.25 4.16 27.04
N LYS A 23 6.03 5.36 27.60
CA LYS A 23 6.85 5.88 28.71
C LYS A 23 6.73 5.03 29.97
N SER A 24 5.52 4.57 30.30
CA SER A 24 5.31 3.68 31.45
C SER A 24 6.03 2.35 31.24
N PHE A 25 5.81 1.69 30.09
CA PHE A 25 6.52 0.46 29.72
C PHE A 25 8.04 0.61 29.80
N ALA A 26 8.60 1.72 29.32
CA ALA A 26 10.04 1.99 29.39
C ALA A 26 10.55 2.15 30.84
N ARG A 27 9.78 2.82 31.72
CA ARG A 27 10.11 2.92 33.16
C ARG A 27 10.00 1.58 33.88
N ASP A 28 9.03 0.76 33.50
CA ASP A 28 8.86 -0.58 34.08
C ASP A 28 10.05 -1.48 33.67
N CYS A 29 10.51 -1.40 32.42
CA CYS A 29 11.72 -2.09 31.98
C CYS A 29 12.98 -1.56 32.70
N GLU A 30 13.13 -0.24 32.83
CA GLU A 30 14.23 0.40 33.58
C GLU A 30 14.26 -0.06 35.05
N SER A 31 13.10 -0.05 35.72
CA SER A 31 12.96 -0.46 37.13
C SER A 31 13.28 -1.95 37.34
N ASN A 32 13.04 -2.79 36.34
CA ASN A 32 13.39 -4.21 36.35
C ASN A 32 14.79 -4.50 35.77
N ASN A 33 15.54 -3.47 35.37
CA ASN A 33 16.84 -3.57 34.70
C ASN A 33 16.82 -4.41 33.39
N ASP A 34 15.68 -4.41 32.69
CA ASP A 34 15.47 -5.13 31.42
C ASP A 34 15.98 -4.30 30.23
N ILE A 35 17.31 -4.31 30.09
CA ILE A 35 18.04 -3.63 29.01
C ILE A 35 17.71 -4.25 27.64
N GLU A 36 17.37 -5.54 27.58
CA GLU A 36 17.09 -6.27 26.33
C GLU A 36 15.77 -5.80 25.71
N THR A 37 14.69 -5.74 26.50
CA THR A 37 13.39 -5.23 26.06
C THR A 37 13.47 -3.75 25.67
N LEU A 38 14.23 -2.92 26.41
CA LEU A 38 14.48 -1.52 26.04
C LEU A 38 15.16 -1.40 24.68
N SER A 39 16.24 -2.16 24.46
CA SER A 39 16.98 -2.17 23.18
C SER A 39 16.09 -2.59 22.01
N LYS A 40 15.32 -3.68 22.17
CA LYS A 40 14.39 -4.19 21.14
C LYS A 40 13.23 -3.24 20.86
N THR A 41 12.75 -2.52 21.88
CA THR A 41 11.74 -1.46 21.71
C THR A 41 12.27 -0.30 20.88
N LEU A 42 13.52 0.14 21.09
CA LEU A 42 14.16 1.17 20.27
C LEU A 42 14.35 0.71 18.81
N ILE A 43 14.75 -0.54 18.60
CA ILE A 43 14.86 -1.14 17.26
C ILE A 43 13.49 -1.15 16.56
N MET A 44 12.44 -1.63 17.23
CA MET A 44 11.07 -1.62 16.73
C MET A 44 10.60 -0.20 16.37
N MET A 45 10.87 0.80 17.21
CA MET A 45 10.57 2.21 16.91
C MET A 45 11.33 2.71 15.67
N ALA A 46 12.60 2.35 15.49
CA ALA A 46 13.37 2.71 14.30
C ALA A 46 12.78 2.10 13.02
N HIS A 47 12.31 0.84 13.08
CA HIS A 47 11.58 0.24 11.96
C HIS A 47 10.21 0.90 11.73
N TRP A 48 9.49 1.32 12.77
CA TRP A 48 8.23 2.06 12.64
C TRP A 48 8.45 3.42 11.94
N PHE A 49 9.44 4.20 12.37
CA PHE A 49 9.79 5.48 11.73
C PHE A 49 10.18 5.34 10.26
N ARG A 50 10.72 4.18 9.85
CA ARG A 50 11.06 3.87 8.44
C ARG A 50 9.85 3.56 7.55
N GLN A 51 8.67 3.26 8.10
CA GLN A 51 7.53 2.81 7.30
C GLN A 51 7.04 3.90 6.34
N GLY A 52 6.75 3.51 5.09
CA GLY A 52 6.28 4.41 4.03
C GLY A 52 4.82 4.85 4.15
N SER A 53 4.07 4.27 5.09
CA SER A 53 2.67 4.61 5.39
C SER A 53 2.54 4.99 6.86
N THR A 54 1.71 5.99 7.16
CA THR A 54 1.38 6.37 8.54
C THR A 54 0.60 5.22 9.21
N ILE A 55 1.12 4.68 10.31
CA ILE A 55 0.55 3.53 11.04
C ILE A 55 0.54 3.89 12.53
N ALA A 56 -0.53 3.57 13.26
CA ALA A 56 -0.56 3.74 14.71
C ALA A 56 0.59 2.94 15.37
N PHE A 57 1.24 3.49 16.40
CA PHE A 57 2.39 2.85 17.01
C PHE A 57 2.01 1.50 17.63
N THR A 58 0.89 1.44 18.36
CA THR A 58 0.41 0.22 19.01
C THR A 58 0.08 -0.88 17.99
N GLU A 59 -0.52 -0.52 16.85
CA GLU A 59 -0.77 -1.46 15.74
C GLU A 59 0.56 -2.03 15.22
N TYR A 60 1.49 -1.16 14.81
CA TYR A 60 2.79 -1.60 14.29
C TYR A 60 3.56 -2.45 15.31
N ALA A 61 3.58 -2.04 16.57
CA ALA A 61 4.28 -2.73 17.65
C ALA A 61 3.76 -4.16 17.83
N SER A 62 2.44 -4.35 17.79
CA SER A 62 1.84 -5.68 17.94
C SER A 62 2.17 -6.62 16.78
N GLN A 63 2.18 -6.10 15.56
CA GLN A 63 2.59 -6.85 14.37
C GLN A 63 4.08 -7.21 14.41
N TRP A 64 4.93 -6.28 14.86
CA TRP A 64 6.39 -6.49 14.95
C TRP A 64 6.74 -7.50 16.04
N ALA A 65 6.10 -7.39 17.21
CA ALA A 65 6.29 -8.30 18.33
C ALA A 65 5.91 -9.74 17.94
N GLU A 66 4.74 -9.97 17.31
CA GLU A 66 4.37 -11.30 16.84
C GLU A 66 5.28 -11.78 15.69
N ALA A 67 5.68 -10.91 14.76
CA ALA A 67 6.57 -11.25 13.64
C ALA A 67 7.98 -11.68 14.08
N GLN A 68 8.51 -11.17 15.19
CA GLN A 68 9.84 -11.57 15.69
C GLN A 68 9.79 -12.75 16.66
N LYS A 69 8.62 -13.16 17.15
CA LYS A 69 8.42 -14.07 18.30
C LYS A 69 9.25 -15.36 18.26
N ASN A 70 9.34 -16.00 17.09
CA ASN A 70 9.96 -17.32 16.93
C ASN A 70 11.39 -17.27 16.37
N ARG A 71 12.08 -16.12 16.46
CA ARG A 71 13.45 -15.97 15.95
C ARG A 71 14.49 -16.61 16.87
N THR A 72 15.57 -17.10 16.28
CA THR A 72 16.69 -17.75 16.99
C THR A 72 18.01 -16.97 16.91
N ASP A 73 18.04 -15.86 16.17
CA ASP A 73 19.23 -15.02 15.92
C ASP A 73 19.42 -13.89 16.96
N GLY A 74 18.83 -14.03 18.14
CA GLY A 74 18.83 -13.01 19.20
C GLY A 74 17.83 -11.87 18.99
N ASN A 75 17.30 -11.69 17.77
CA ASN A 75 16.35 -10.62 17.42
C ASN A 75 14.88 -10.93 17.76
N ALA A 76 14.61 -11.97 18.55
CA ALA A 76 13.24 -12.30 18.97
C ALA A 76 12.61 -11.21 19.84
N SER A 77 11.31 -10.99 19.73
CA SER A 77 10.58 -10.12 20.66
C SER A 77 10.58 -10.73 22.06
N THR A 78 10.78 -9.92 23.10
CA THR A 78 10.76 -10.41 24.48
C THR A 78 9.33 -10.69 24.94
N GLU A 79 9.17 -11.51 25.99
CA GLU A 79 7.86 -11.80 26.57
C GLU A 79 7.14 -10.52 27.05
N ALA A 80 7.89 -9.54 27.58
CA ALA A 80 7.35 -8.23 27.94
C ALA A 80 6.74 -7.49 26.73
N MET A 81 7.42 -7.47 25.58
CA MET A 81 6.88 -6.87 24.35
C MET A 81 5.64 -7.62 23.83
N GLN A 82 5.67 -8.96 23.89
CA GLN A 82 4.54 -9.81 23.45
C GLN A 82 3.30 -9.62 24.33
N ASN A 83 3.49 -9.39 25.64
CA ASN A 83 2.40 -9.14 26.58
C ASN A 83 1.84 -7.71 26.50
N GLU A 84 2.68 -6.70 26.28
CA GLU A 84 2.25 -5.30 26.16
C GLU A 84 1.58 -5.02 24.80
N TRP A 85 2.12 -5.59 23.73
CA TRP A 85 1.61 -5.44 22.36
C TRP A 85 1.12 -6.77 21.79
N GLN A 86 0.15 -7.38 22.46
CA GLN A 86 -0.52 -8.57 21.93
C GLN A 86 -1.18 -8.27 20.57
N LEU A 87 -0.86 -9.07 19.56
CA LEU A 87 -1.52 -8.95 18.27
C LEU A 87 -3.00 -9.31 18.37
N THR A 88 -3.85 -8.43 17.86
CA THR A 88 -5.28 -8.71 17.66
C THR A 88 -5.64 -8.51 16.19
N GLY A 89 -6.30 -9.49 15.58
CA GLY A 89 -6.72 -9.42 14.17
C GLY A 89 -5.70 -9.97 13.16
N ARG A 90 -5.58 -9.30 12.00
CA ARG A 90 -4.86 -9.81 10.82
C ARG A 90 -3.35 -9.56 10.92
N ARG A 91 -2.52 -10.52 10.52
CA ARG A 91 -1.06 -10.34 10.36
C ARG A 91 -0.72 -9.39 9.19
N CYS A 92 0.07 -8.36 9.47
CA CYS A 92 0.51 -7.31 8.54
C CYS A 92 2.04 -7.18 8.41
N ILE A 93 2.82 -7.87 9.24
CA ILE A 93 4.28 -8.02 9.10
C ILE A 93 4.60 -9.52 9.00
N GLU A 94 5.45 -9.91 8.04
CA GLU A 94 5.86 -11.31 7.80
C GLU A 94 6.78 -11.82 8.92
N ASP A 95 6.85 -13.14 9.14
CA ASP A 95 7.74 -13.72 10.15
C ASP A 95 9.21 -13.34 9.87
N GLY A 96 9.88 -12.75 10.86
CA GLY A 96 11.22 -12.18 10.73
C GLY A 96 11.32 -10.88 9.89
N GLY A 97 10.21 -10.37 9.36
CA GLY A 97 10.13 -9.13 8.60
C GLY A 97 10.03 -7.87 9.47
N SER A 98 10.06 -6.70 8.83
CA SER A 98 9.80 -5.41 9.50
C SER A 98 9.03 -4.38 8.67
N ASP A 99 8.76 -4.65 7.39
CA ASP A 99 7.92 -3.81 6.55
C ASP A 99 6.44 -4.14 6.81
N TYR A 100 5.62 -3.11 6.99
CA TYR A 100 4.21 -3.23 7.32
C TYR A 100 3.34 -3.15 6.05
N TRP A 101 2.59 -4.21 5.80
CA TRP A 101 1.69 -4.36 4.67
C TRP A 101 0.26 -4.13 5.11
N GLN A 102 -0.30 -2.97 4.74
CA GLN A 102 -1.62 -2.55 5.23
C GLN A 102 -2.76 -3.52 4.84
N GLN A 103 -2.56 -4.28 3.75
CA GLN A 103 -3.46 -5.31 3.23
C GLN A 103 -3.38 -6.64 4.02
N GLY A 104 -2.28 -6.88 4.74
CA GLY A 104 -1.95 -8.12 5.44
C GLY A 104 -1.03 -9.06 4.65
N ILE A 105 -0.25 -9.89 5.34
CA ILE A 105 0.80 -10.71 4.70
C ILE A 105 0.27 -11.76 3.70
N THR A 106 -0.99 -12.19 3.85
CA THR A 106 -1.57 -13.21 2.98
C THR A 106 -1.90 -12.71 1.57
N SER A 107 -2.03 -11.39 1.35
CA SER A 107 -2.26 -10.85 -0.02
C SER A 107 -1.04 -10.94 -0.94
N HIS A 108 0.11 -11.41 -0.44
CA HIS A 108 1.31 -11.64 -1.27
C HIS A 108 1.31 -12.99 -2.01
N LYS A 109 0.39 -13.91 -1.69
CA LYS A 109 0.22 -15.16 -2.46
C LYS A 109 -0.76 -14.94 -3.62
N SER A 110 -0.31 -15.23 -4.84
CA SER A 110 -1.07 -15.04 -6.09
C SER A 110 -2.36 -15.87 -6.17
N GLU A 111 -2.53 -16.86 -5.31
CA GLU A 111 -3.66 -17.80 -5.25
C GLU A 111 -4.79 -17.31 -4.32
N ASP A 112 -4.52 -16.31 -3.47
CA ASP A 112 -5.34 -16.02 -2.30
C ASP A 112 -6.40 -14.91 -2.51
N TRP A 113 -6.20 -14.04 -3.51
CA TRP A 113 -7.18 -13.00 -3.90
C TRP A 113 -8.34 -13.55 -4.75
N ILE A 114 -8.16 -14.73 -5.36
CA ILE A 114 -9.23 -15.44 -6.11
C ILE A 114 -10.31 -15.98 -5.16
N ASN A 115 -9.95 -16.23 -3.89
CA ASN A 115 -10.78 -16.96 -2.92
C ASN A 115 -11.19 -16.13 -1.69
N LYS A 116 -10.94 -14.81 -1.67
CA LYS A 116 -11.25 -13.92 -0.54
C LYS A 116 -11.96 -12.64 -1.03
N PRO A 117 -12.88 -12.05 -0.24
CA PRO A 117 -13.58 -10.82 -0.63
C PRO A 117 -12.58 -9.67 -0.79
N ILE A 118 -12.35 -9.30 -2.05
CA ILE A 118 -11.34 -8.29 -2.44
C ILE A 118 -11.81 -6.86 -2.15
N GLU A 119 -13.12 -6.65 -2.02
CA GLU A 119 -13.76 -5.35 -1.77
C GLU A 119 -13.10 -4.57 -0.62
N GLY A 120 -12.77 -5.24 0.49
CA GLY A 120 -12.08 -4.61 1.62
C GLY A 120 -10.69 -4.08 1.28
N GLN A 121 -9.94 -4.78 0.42
CA GLN A 121 -8.63 -4.33 -0.08
C GLN A 121 -8.79 -3.15 -1.04
N ILE A 122 -9.82 -3.16 -1.87
CA ILE A 122 -10.18 -2.08 -2.80
C ILE A 122 -10.52 -0.81 -2.02
N ILE A 123 -11.41 -0.89 -1.02
CA ILE A 123 -11.79 0.23 -0.15
C ILE A 123 -10.56 0.79 0.57
N GLN A 124 -9.71 -0.07 1.12
CA GLN A 124 -8.51 0.35 1.86
C GLN A 124 -7.48 1.06 0.97
N ALA A 125 -7.18 0.52 -0.21
CA ALA A 125 -6.28 1.12 -1.18
C ALA A 125 -6.83 2.44 -1.76
N LEU A 126 -8.15 2.51 -2.00
CA LEU A 126 -8.83 3.73 -2.42
C LEU A 126 -8.77 4.82 -1.34
N ASN A 127 -9.05 4.48 -0.08
CA ASN A 127 -8.93 5.41 1.05
C ASN A 127 -7.49 5.92 1.23
N TRP A 128 -6.48 5.05 1.07
CA TRP A 128 -5.07 5.46 1.08
C TRP A 128 -4.79 6.49 -0.04
N LEU A 129 -5.27 6.25 -1.27
CA LEU A 129 -5.10 7.21 -2.38
C LEU A 129 -5.78 8.55 -2.11
N ILE A 130 -7.01 8.56 -1.56
CA ILE A 130 -7.73 9.78 -1.18
C ILE A 130 -6.92 10.60 -0.15
N ILE A 131 -6.33 9.94 0.84
CA ILE A 131 -5.52 10.59 1.89
C ILE A 131 -4.21 11.14 1.32
N GLN A 132 -3.49 10.36 0.50
CA GLN A 132 -2.22 10.78 -0.08
C GLN A 132 -2.37 11.83 -1.19
N PHE A 133 -3.51 11.84 -1.88
CA PHE A 133 -3.80 12.73 -2.99
C PHE A 133 -5.17 13.39 -2.79
N PRO A 134 -5.28 14.47 -2.00
CA PRO A 134 -6.57 15.12 -1.67
C PRO A 134 -7.35 15.68 -2.87
N HIS A 135 -6.72 15.76 -4.05
CA HIS A 135 -7.35 16.16 -5.32
C HIS A 135 -7.58 14.96 -6.27
N PHE A 136 -7.57 13.73 -5.75
CA PHE A 136 -7.87 12.53 -6.51
C PHE A 136 -9.33 12.52 -6.98
N SER A 137 -9.57 12.19 -8.24
CA SER A 137 -10.91 12.02 -8.81
C SER A 137 -11.14 10.57 -9.25
N THR A 138 -12.38 10.23 -9.61
CA THR A 138 -12.70 8.93 -10.21
C THR A 138 -11.99 8.65 -11.54
N ASP A 139 -11.31 9.63 -12.13
CA ASP A 139 -10.49 9.47 -13.35
C ASP A 139 -8.98 9.66 -13.12
N GLY A 140 -8.55 9.72 -11.85
CA GLY A 140 -7.14 9.64 -11.45
C GLY A 140 -6.61 10.85 -10.68
N LEU A 141 -5.29 11.04 -10.74
CA LEU A 141 -4.53 11.97 -9.89
C LEU A 141 -4.66 13.45 -10.33
N ALA A 142 -5.77 14.10 -9.97
CA ALA A 142 -6.01 15.54 -10.12
C ALA A 142 -6.16 16.09 -11.56
N THR A 143 -7.25 16.82 -11.76
CA THR A 143 -7.62 17.52 -13.00
C THR A 143 -7.18 18.98 -12.98
N ARG A 144 -6.45 19.42 -14.02
CA ARG A 144 -6.13 20.85 -14.25
C ARG A 144 -7.27 21.68 -14.86
N ARG A 145 -8.46 21.09 -15.05
CA ARG A 145 -9.62 21.71 -15.71
C ARG A 145 -10.77 21.79 -14.71
N GLY A 146 -11.09 23.01 -14.27
CA GLY A 146 -12.26 23.29 -13.42
C GLY A 146 -13.57 23.20 -14.20
N LYS A 147 -13.96 21.98 -14.58
CA LYS A 147 -15.26 21.66 -15.17
C LYS A 147 -15.74 20.27 -14.72
N GLU A 148 -16.76 20.27 -13.87
CA GLU A 148 -17.98 19.44 -13.96
C GLU A 148 -17.88 17.91 -13.91
N TYR A 149 -16.69 17.30 -13.93
CA TYR A 149 -16.47 15.85 -13.75
C TYR A 149 -16.02 15.50 -12.32
N GLU A 150 -16.55 16.21 -11.33
CA GLU A 150 -16.16 16.13 -9.91
C GLU A 150 -16.84 14.97 -9.16
N HIS A 151 -16.76 13.76 -9.72
CA HIS A 151 -17.09 12.56 -8.94
C HIS A 151 -15.96 12.30 -7.92
N GLN A 152 -16.35 12.32 -6.65
CA GLN A 152 -15.48 12.04 -5.52
C GLN A 152 -15.15 10.54 -5.49
N PRO A 153 -13.88 10.11 -5.32
CA PRO A 153 -13.53 8.69 -5.33
C PRO A 153 -14.29 7.86 -4.27
N GLN A 154 -14.75 8.48 -3.19
CA GLN A 154 -15.64 7.90 -2.18
C GLN A 154 -16.94 7.33 -2.76
N GLN A 155 -17.45 7.89 -3.88
CA GLN A 155 -18.65 7.39 -4.58
C GLN A 155 -18.42 6.04 -5.28
N LEU A 156 -17.17 5.56 -5.36
CA LEU A 156 -16.82 4.24 -5.89
C LEU A 156 -16.97 3.12 -4.86
N ILE A 157 -17.07 3.45 -3.56
CA ILE A 157 -17.28 2.48 -2.49
C ILE A 157 -18.68 1.87 -2.65
N GLY A 158 -18.75 0.55 -2.74
CA GLY A 158 -19.99 -0.20 -3.03
C GLY A 158 -20.34 -0.27 -4.52
N SER A 159 -19.55 0.30 -5.43
CA SER A 159 -19.78 0.18 -6.87
C SER A 159 -19.29 -1.17 -7.39
N ALA A 160 -20.21 -2.11 -7.62
CA ALA A 160 -19.90 -3.43 -8.16
C ALA A 160 -19.11 -3.37 -9.49
N MET A 161 -19.40 -2.38 -10.35
CA MET A 161 -18.66 -2.15 -11.60
C MET A 161 -17.20 -1.73 -11.32
N PHE A 162 -16.97 -0.89 -10.30
CA PHE A 162 -15.62 -0.49 -9.92
C PHE A 162 -14.80 -1.66 -9.38
N TYR A 163 -15.43 -2.52 -8.58
CA TYR A 163 -14.75 -3.70 -8.05
C TYR A 163 -14.34 -4.68 -9.16
N ARG A 164 -15.23 -4.92 -10.14
CA ARG A 164 -14.91 -5.69 -11.36
C ARG A 164 -13.74 -5.08 -12.17
N GLU A 165 -13.68 -3.76 -12.32
CA GLU A 165 -12.56 -3.09 -13.01
C GLU A 165 -11.22 -3.28 -12.30
N VAL A 166 -11.18 -3.14 -10.97
CA VAL A 166 -9.96 -3.35 -10.17
C VAL A 166 -9.51 -4.81 -10.24
N GLU A 167 -10.45 -5.76 -10.09
CA GLU A 167 -10.17 -7.18 -10.23
C GLU A 167 -9.63 -7.54 -11.62
N SER A 168 -10.19 -6.96 -12.69
CA SER A 168 -9.72 -7.17 -14.06
C SER A 168 -8.26 -6.75 -14.22
N CYS A 169 -7.89 -5.61 -13.64
CA CYS A 169 -6.52 -5.13 -13.60
C CYS A 169 -5.60 -6.06 -12.80
N LEU A 170 -6.06 -6.61 -11.67
CA LEU A 170 -5.29 -7.57 -10.87
C LEU A 170 -5.12 -8.93 -11.57
N ARG A 171 -6.19 -9.46 -12.19
CA ARG A 171 -6.13 -10.62 -13.10
C ARG A 171 -5.09 -10.40 -14.19
N TRP A 172 -5.08 -9.22 -14.80
CA TRP A 172 -4.10 -8.86 -15.82
C TRP A 172 -2.66 -8.81 -15.27
N LEU A 173 -2.43 -8.17 -14.11
CA LEU A 173 -1.11 -8.14 -13.47
C LEU A 173 -0.58 -9.55 -13.14
N VAL A 174 -1.45 -10.45 -12.67
CA VAL A 174 -1.10 -11.87 -12.42
C VAL A 174 -0.77 -12.59 -13.73
N ARG A 175 -1.63 -12.50 -14.75
CA ARG A 175 -1.45 -13.18 -16.05
C ARG A 175 -0.14 -12.82 -16.75
N HIS A 176 0.39 -11.62 -16.49
CA HIS A 176 1.64 -11.12 -17.08
C HIS A 176 2.85 -11.11 -16.12
N ASN A 177 2.75 -11.80 -14.98
CA ASN A 177 3.81 -11.88 -13.95
C ASN A 177 4.25 -10.51 -13.38
N LEU A 178 3.39 -9.50 -13.45
CA LEU A 178 3.66 -8.14 -12.98
C LEU A 178 3.29 -7.91 -11.51
N MET A 179 2.91 -8.92 -10.73
CA MET A 179 2.64 -8.73 -9.29
C MET A 179 3.89 -8.36 -8.48
N ASN A 180 5.08 -8.78 -8.93
CA ASN A 180 6.35 -8.62 -8.21
C ASN A 180 7.39 -7.77 -8.94
N ALA A 181 7.06 -7.21 -10.11
CA ALA A 181 7.97 -6.51 -11.03
C ALA A 181 8.39 -5.10 -10.56
N LYS A 182 8.83 -4.98 -9.30
CA LYS A 182 8.98 -3.72 -8.56
C LYS A 182 10.43 -3.26 -8.44
N THR A 183 10.68 -1.98 -8.63
CA THR A 183 11.95 -1.31 -8.34
C THR A 183 11.92 -0.60 -6.97
N LYS A 184 13.09 -0.29 -6.40
CA LYS A 184 13.17 0.44 -5.11
C LYS A 184 12.57 1.85 -5.17
N GLN A 185 12.66 2.51 -6.33
CA GLN A 185 12.29 3.90 -6.57
C GLN A 185 11.47 4.07 -7.86
N ILE A 186 10.67 5.13 -7.90
CA ILE A 186 10.01 5.66 -9.10
C ILE A 186 10.97 6.67 -9.76
N SER A 187 11.32 6.48 -11.03
CA SER A 187 11.76 7.56 -11.93
C SER A 187 10.55 7.91 -12.83
N LYS A 188 10.38 9.00 -13.58
CA LYS A 188 11.13 10.23 -13.94
C LYS A 188 12.04 10.26 -15.20
N THR A 189 12.36 9.14 -15.86
CA THR A 189 12.66 9.07 -17.33
C THR A 189 11.99 7.90 -18.11
N GLY A 190 11.02 8.19 -18.99
CA GLY A 190 10.39 7.23 -19.94
C GLY A 190 9.45 6.16 -19.36
N TYR A 191 8.22 6.54 -18.97
CA TYR A 191 7.21 5.64 -18.35
C TYR A 191 6.13 5.16 -19.31
N THR A 192 5.48 4.10 -18.85
CA THR A 192 4.09 3.83 -19.16
C THR A 192 3.28 4.28 -17.93
N THR A 193 2.37 5.22 -18.12
CA THR A 193 1.50 5.76 -17.06
C THR A 193 0.34 4.82 -16.76
N SER A 194 -0.41 5.08 -15.68
CA SER A 194 -1.69 4.41 -15.42
C SER A 194 -2.65 4.46 -16.61
N TYR A 195 -2.70 5.59 -17.33
CA TYR A 195 -3.50 5.74 -18.55
C TYR A 195 -3.01 4.80 -19.66
N LYS A 196 -1.71 4.75 -19.95
CA LYS A 196 -1.21 3.85 -20.99
C LYS A 196 -1.39 2.37 -20.59
N PHE A 197 -1.23 2.03 -19.32
CA PHE A 197 -1.48 0.67 -18.83
C PHE A 197 -2.96 0.26 -18.90
N LYS A 198 -3.90 1.09 -18.41
CA LYS A 198 -5.34 0.74 -18.44
C LYS A 198 -5.80 0.45 -19.87
N HIS A 199 -5.35 1.24 -20.85
CA HIS A 199 -5.67 1.04 -22.29
C HIS A 199 -5.13 -0.27 -22.86
N ILE A 200 -4.07 -0.83 -22.27
CA ILE A 200 -3.56 -2.16 -22.66
C ILE A 200 -4.43 -3.25 -22.04
N VAL A 201 -4.89 -3.10 -20.79
CA VAL A 201 -5.86 -4.01 -20.17
C VAL A 201 -7.18 -3.99 -20.94
N GLU A 202 -7.73 -2.81 -21.23
CA GLU A 202 -8.97 -2.61 -22.01
C GLU A 202 -8.88 -3.29 -23.39
N ARG A 203 -7.76 -3.10 -24.10
CA ARG A 203 -7.52 -3.75 -25.40
C ARG A 203 -7.41 -5.26 -25.28
N GLU A 204 -6.75 -5.78 -24.25
CA GLU A 204 -6.63 -7.21 -24.05
C GLU A 204 -7.97 -7.85 -23.66
N ASN A 205 -8.75 -7.19 -22.81
CA ASN A 205 -10.12 -7.59 -22.48
C ASN A 205 -10.98 -7.66 -23.74
N ALA A 206 -10.96 -6.60 -24.57
CA ALA A 206 -11.67 -6.56 -25.83
C ALA A 206 -11.23 -7.64 -26.85
N ASN A 207 -9.94 -8.01 -26.88
CA ASN A 207 -9.41 -8.94 -27.88
C ASN A 207 -9.45 -10.42 -27.46
N LYS A 208 -9.28 -10.72 -26.17
CA LYS A 208 -9.15 -12.11 -25.67
C LYS A 208 -10.31 -12.54 -24.77
N PHE A 209 -11.07 -11.59 -24.23
CA PHE A 209 -12.08 -11.83 -23.18
C PHE A 209 -13.44 -11.21 -23.54
N SER A 210 -13.67 -10.89 -24.82
CA SER A 210 -14.90 -10.31 -25.39
C SER A 210 -16.20 -11.11 -25.12
N HIS A 211 -16.07 -12.38 -24.73
CA HIS A 211 -17.18 -13.27 -24.40
C HIS A 211 -17.27 -13.57 -22.89
N THR A 212 -16.71 -12.70 -22.04
CA THR A 212 -16.67 -12.84 -20.58
C THR A 212 -17.18 -11.58 -19.88
N ASP A 213 -17.31 -11.62 -18.56
CA ASP A 213 -17.65 -10.48 -17.70
C ASP A 213 -16.53 -9.42 -17.55
N GLU A 214 -15.39 -9.56 -18.24
CA GLU A 214 -14.28 -8.59 -18.15
C GLU A 214 -14.68 -7.22 -18.74
N PRO A 215 -14.45 -6.10 -18.02
CA PRO A 215 -14.89 -4.79 -18.45
C PRO A 215 -14.06 -4.27 -19.65
N PHE A 216 -14.78 -3.78 -20.67
CA PHE A 216 -14.21 -3.12 -21.86
C PHE A 216 -13.65 -1.72 -21.56
N TYR A 217 -14.18 -1.06 -20.53
CA TYR A 217 -13.71 0.24 -20.03
C TYR A 217 -13.29 0.10 -18.57
N ILE A 218 -12.10 0.63 -18.26
CA ILE A 218 -11.48 0.62 -16.94
C ILE A 218 -11.22 2.07 -16.57
N ARG A 219 -11.78 2.54 -15.46
CA ARG A 219 -11.44 3.87 -14.92
C ARG A 219 -9.98 3.89 -14.51
N ASN A 220 -9.34 5.03 -14.72
CA ASN A 220 -7.91 5.19 -14.42
C ASN A 220 -7.60 4.93 -12.92
N VAL A 221 -8.51 5.35 -12.01
CA VAL A 221 -8.48 4.99 -10.58
C VAL A 221 -8.49 3.49 -10.32
N ALA A 222 -9.22 2.69 -11.11
CA ALA A 222 -9.30 1.24 -10.90
C ALA A 222 -7.94 0.57 -11.18
N PHE A 223 -7.26 0.99 -12.23
CA PHE A 223 -5.88 0.53 -12.50
C PHE A 223 -4.91 1.03 -11.42
N ILE A 224 -5.01 2.28 -10.96
CA ILE A 224 -4.15 2.81 -9.88
C ILE A 224 -4.37 2.03 -8.58
N VAL A 225 -5.62 1.73 -8.21
CA VAL A 225 -5.96 0.93 -7.03
C VAL A 225 -5.45 -0.51 -7.16
N ALA A 226 -5.57 -1.14 -8.33
CA ALA A 226 -4.98 -2.46 -8.58
C ALA A 226 -3.45 -2.46 -8.37
N MET A 227 -2.76 -1.42 -8.82
CA MET A 227 -1.32 -1.26 -8.58
C MET A 227 -0.99 -1.06 -7.09
N VAL A 228 -1.80 -0.30 -6.33
CA VAL A 228 -1.65 -0.17 -4.86
C VAL A 228 -1.87 -1.51 -4.16
N ILE A 229 -2.90 -2.27 -4.52
CA ILE A 229 -3.18 -3.61 -3.96
C ILE A 229 -2.02 -4.57 -4.28
N ALA A 230 -1.51 -4.52 -5.52
CA ALA A 230 -0.31 -5.27 -5.91
C ALA A 230 0.97 -4.79 -5.21
N GLY A 231 0.94 -3.75 -4.37
CA GLY A 231 2.08 -3.27 -3.59
C GLY A 231 3.06 -2.37 -4.35
N TYR A 232 2.61 -1.69 -5.39
CA TYR A 232 3.40 -0.64 -6.06
C TYR A 232 3.30 0.70 -5.33
N LYS A 233 4.44 1.40 -5.26
CA LYS A 233 4.51 2.81 -4.92
C LYS A 233 3.92 3.63 -6.07
N VAL A 234 3.11 4.61 -5.72
CA VAL A 234 2.40 5.51 -6.66
C VAL A 234 2.95 6.92 -6.51
N CYS A 235 3.17 7.63 -7.61
CA CYS A 235 3.28 9.09 -7.59
C CYS A 235 2.55 9.72 -8.77
N ALA A 236 2.19 11.00 -8.66
CA ALA A 236 1.68 11.75 -9.80
C ALA A 236 2.77 11.94 -10.86
N GLU A 237 2.37 11.92 -12.14
CA GLU A 237 3.25 12.22 -13.26
C GLU A 237 3.76 13.67 -13.20
N GLU A 238 2.87 14.62 -12.94
CA GLU A 238 3.14 16.04 -12.69
C GLU A 238 2.08 16.63 -11.72
N THR A 239 2.32 17.81 -11.16
CA THR A 239 1.31 18.57 -10.39
C THR A 239 0.13 19.00 -11.30
N GLY A 240 -0.92 18.18 -11.29
CA GLY A 240 -2.15 18.37 -12.09
C GLY A 240 -2.27 17.50 -13.34
N SER A 241 -1.50 16.40 -13.44
CA SER A 241 -1.73 15.34 -14.44
C SER A 241 -2.50 14.19 -13.81
N MET A 242 -3.68 13.85 -14.38
CA MET A 242 -4.58 12.76 -13.95
C MET A 242 -3.92 11.37 -13.84
N ASN A 243 -2.66 11.22 -14.27
CA ASN A 243 -1.98 9.96 -14.44
C ASN A 243 -1.01 9.64 -13.30
N ALA A 244 -0.93 8.37 -12.94
CA ALA A 244 0.07 7.86 -12.02
C ALA A 244 1.30 7.27 -12.73
N LEU A 245 2.43 7.38 -12.06
CA LEU A 245 3.65 6.62 -12.28
C LEU A 245 3.81 5.58 -11.16
N PHE A 246 4.50 4.48 -11.47
CA PHE A 246 4.70 3.36 -10.56
C PHE A 246 6.19 2.98 -10.49
N ASN A 247 6.62 2.38 -9.38
CA ASN A 247 7.97 1.80 -9.25
C ASN A 247 8.06 0.44 -9.95
N ILE A 248 7.74 0.41 -11.25
CA ILE A 248 7.70 -0.81 -12.05
C ILE A 248 8.96 -0.95 -12.92
N SER A 249 9.50 -2.16 -12.97
CA SER A 249 10.73 -2.49 -13.67
C SER A 249 10.53 -2.53 -15.18
N LYS A 250 11.25 -1.67 -15.91
CA LYS A 250 11.23 -1.66 -17.38
C LYS A 250 11.69 -2.99 -17.99
N ALA A 251 12.64 -3.66 -17.36
CA ALA A 251 13.14 -4.95 -17.83
C ALA A 251 12.03 -6.01 -17.74
N GLU A 252 11.29 -6.05 -16.62
CA GLU A 252 10.22 -7.02 -16.42
C GLU A 252 8.98 -6.71 -17.27
N ILE A 253 8.64 -5.43 -17.51
CA ILE A 253 7.60 -5.06 -18.49
C ILE A 253 7.98 -5.45 -19.92
N LYS A 254 9.27 -5.40 -20.27
CA LYS A 254 9.74 -5.89 -21.58
C LYS A 254 9.67 -7.42 -21.64
N ASN A 255 10.07 -8.11 -20.57
CA ASN A 255 10.05 -9.56 -20.47
C ASN A 255 8.63 -10.14 -20.44
N SER A 256 7.63 -9.41 -19.94
CA SER A 256 6.22 -9.81 -20.03
C SER A 256 5.61 -9.69 -21.42
N GLY A 257 6.33 -9.09 -22.38
CA GLY A 257 5.88 -8.94 -23.78
C GLY A 257 4.76 -7.92 -24.00
N ILE A 258 4.37 -7.18 -22.96
CA ILE A 258 3.23 -6.23 -23.00
C ILE A 258 3.52 -4.98 -23.85
N LEU A 259 4.77 -4.53 -23.88
CA LEU A 259 5.19 -3.26 -24.51
C LEU A 259 6.16 -3.45 -25.69
N ASN A 260 6.04 -4.56 -26.42
CA ASN A 260 6.75 -4.77 -27.68
C ASN A 260 6.08 -4.01 -28.84
#